data_AF-A0A1G8PB16-F1
#
_entry.id   AF-A0A1G8PB16-F1
#
_cell.length_a   1.000
_cell.length_b   1.000
_cell.length_c   1.000
_cell.angle_alpha   90.00
_cell.angle_beta   90.00
_cell.angle_gamma   90.00
#
_symmetry.space_group_name_H-M   'P 1'
#
loop_
_entity.id
_entity.type
_entity.pdbx_description
1 polymer ?
#
loop_
_entity_poly.entity_id
_entity_poly.type
_entity_poly.pdbx_seq_one_letter_code
_entity_poly.pdbx_strand_id
1 'polypeptide(L)'
;MGRCRCVLLHGDFSADQVLVDQHEVRLIDFDRCGLGPAESDLGSFAADELIRGLPGSGSVPVLDLPVTAALLAGYTDGHGSFSERRVRDWVALHVLRRLNEPFRACSPHWRESTAERMKLIEQLLV
;
A
#
# COMPACT_ATOMS: atom_id res chain seq x y z
N MET A 1 10.13 23.08 -8.33
CA MET A 1 9.13 22.00 -8.18
C MET A 1 9.34 20.99 -9.29
N GLY A 2 9.91 19.82 -8.97
CA GLY A 2 10.07 18.74 -9.96
C GLY A 2 8.70 18.26 -10.42
N ARG A 3 8.53 18.08 -11.73
CA ARG A 3 7.27 17.57 -12.29
C ARG A 3 6.98 16.19 -11.70
N CYS A 4 5.81 16.04 -11.09
CA CYS A 4 5.31 14.74 -10.67
C CYS A 4 5.09 13.90 -11.94
N ARG A 5 5.95 12.89 -12.17
CA ARG A 5 5.87 12.05 -13.36
C ARG A 5 4.62 11.16 -13.24
N CYS A 6 3.69 11.34 -14.17
CA CYS A 6 2.48 10.53 -14.25
C CYS A 6 2.81 9.21 -14.96
N VAL A 7 2.43 8.08 -14.37
CA VAL A 7 2.61 6.73 -14.91
C VAL A 7 1.27 5.99 -14.92
N LEU A 8 1.20 4.88 -15.67
CA LEU A 8 0.09 3.95 -15.55
C LEU A 8 0.16 3.27 -14.17
N LEU A 9 -0.95 3.34 -13.44
CA LEU A 9 -1.15 2.71 -12.14
C LEU A 9 -2.09 1.52 -12.29
N HIS A 10 -1.87 0.51 -11.44
CA HIS A 10 -2.81 -0.55 -11.15
C HIS A 10 -4.06 0.01 -10.46
N GLY A 11 -3.88 0.93 -9.51
CA GLY A 11 -4.96 1.67 -8.84
C GLY A 11 -5.51 1.04 -7.57
N ASP A 12 -5.24 -0.25 -7.34
CA ASP A 12 -5.51 -0.95 -6.07
C ASP A 12 -4.43 -1.98 -5.74
N PHE A 13 -3.16 -1.68 -6.07
CA PHE A 13 -2.06 -2.65 -6.01
C PHE A 13 -1.85 -3.28 -4.62
N SER A 14 -1.87 -4.61 -4.54
CA SER A 14 -1.61 -5.43 -3.34
C SER A 14 -1.01 -6.80 -3.69
N ALA A 15 -0.49 -7.52 -2.69
CA ALA A 15 0.25 -8.76 -2.91
C ALA A 15 -0.59 -9.90 -3.51
N ASP A 16 -1.90 -9.93 -3.25
CA ASP A 16 -2.84 -10.91 -3.79
C ASP A 16 -3.16 -10.72 -5.28
N GLN A 17 -2.82 -9.56 -5.85
CA GLN A 17 -2.94 -9.29 -7.28
C GLN A 17 -1.68 -9.69 -8.06
N VAL A 18 -0.66 -10.21 -7.38
CA VAL A 18 0.59 -10.68 -7.99
C VAL A 18 0.59 -12.20 -7.99
N LEU A 19 0.36 -12.79 -9.16
CA LEU A 19 0.47 -14.23 -9.36
C LEU A 19 1.90 -14.56 -9.78
N VAL A 20 2.58 -15.35 -8.96
CA VAL A 20 3.97 -15.78 -9.22
C VAL A 20 3.99 -17.29 -9.45
N ASP A 21 4.59 -17.72 -10.56
CA ASP A 21 4.99 -19.10 -10.77
C ASP A 21 6.50 -19.20 -11.04
N GLN A 22 7.00 -20.37 -11.45
CA GLN A 22 8.43 -20.60 -11.64
C GLN A 22 9.04 -19.81 -12.81
N HIS A 23 8.24 -19.31 -13.74
CA HIS A 23 8.70 -18.76 -15.01
C HIS A 23 8.16 -17.36 -15.30
N GLU A 24 7.05 -16.98 -14.68
CA GLU A 24 6.36 -15.73 -14.96
C GLU A 24 5.75 -15.09 -13.71
N VAL A 25 5.60 -13.77 -13.82
CA VAL A 25 4.83 -12.94 -12.89
C VAL A 25 3.68 -12.34 -13.68
N ARG A 26 2.45 -12.50 -13.18
CA ARG A 26 1.24 -11.90 -13.75
C ARG A 26 0.59 -10.97 -12.74
N LEU A 27 0.16 -9.82 -13.22
CA LEU A 27 -0.70 -8.91 -12.47
C LEU A 27 -2.16 -9.14 -12.90
N ILE A 28 -3.09 -9.04 -11.96
CA ILE A 28 -4.53 -9.21 -12.18
C ILE A 28 -5.31 -8.07 -11.52
N ASP A 29 -6.59 -7.90 -11.88
CA ASP A 29 -7.51 -6.92 -11.29
C ASP A 29 -7.22 -5.43 -11.64
N PHE A 30 -7.20 -5.14 -12.94
CA PHE A 30 -6.94 -3.79 -13.48
C PHE A 30 -8.19 -2.89 -13.57
N ASP A 31 -9.29 -3.23 -12.90
CA ASP A 31 -10.56 -2.47 -12.99
C ASP A 31 -10.44 -1.03 -12.45
N ARG A 32 -9.40 -0.76 -11.66
CA ARG A 32 -9.10 0.54 -11.05
C ARG A 32 -7.91 1.26 -11.68
N CYS A 33 -7.42 0.77 -12.82
CA CYS A 33 -6.24 1.34 -13.46
C CYS A 33 -6.45 2.80 -13.90
N GLY A 34 -5.37 3.57 -13.90
CA GLY A 34 -5.43 4.99 -14.22
C GLY A 34 -4.06 5.64 -14.31
N LEU A 35 -4.02 6.95 -14.59
CA LEU A 35 -2.79 7.72 -14.61
C LEU A 35 -2.59 8.45 -13.29
N GLY A 36 -1.41 8.31 -12.70
CA GLY A 36 -1.08 9.02 -11.47
C GLY A 36 0.39 8.89 -11.04
N PRO A 37 0.73 9.35 -9.84
CA PRO A 37 2.06 9.20 -9.27
C PRO A 37 2.33 7.74 -8.90
N ALA A 38 3.49 7.19 -9.29
CA ALA A 38 3.89 5.81 -8.99
C ALA A 38 3.78 5.47 -7.50
N GLU A 39 4.04 6.44 -6.63
CA GLU A 39 3.97 6.29 -5.18
C GLU A 39 2.57 5.89 -4.68
N SER A 40 1.52 6.10 -5.47
CA SER A 40 0.17 5.63 -5.14
C SER A 40 0.07 4.10 -5.11
N ASP A 41 0.65 3.39 -6.09
CA ASP A 41 0.61 1.91 -6.09
C ASP A 41 1.56 1.34 -5.04
N LEU A 42 2.75 1.94 -4.89
CA LEU A 42 3.70 1.55 -3.83
C LEU A 42 3.08 1.74 -2.44
N GLY A 43 2.36 2.84 -2.23
CA GLY A 43 1.64 3.10 -0.99
C GLY A 43 0.42 2.18 -0.80
N SER A 44 -0.27 1.80 -1.86
CA SER A 44 -1.37 0.83 -1.80
C SER A 44 -0.87 -0.53 -1.30
N PHE A 45 0.26 -0.99 -1.85
CA PHE A 45 0.87 -2.27 -1.53
C PHE A 45 1.33 -2.31 -0.07
N ALA A 46 2.05 -1.28 0.37
CA ALA A 46 2.52 -1.17 1.74
C ALA A 46 1.36 -1.05 2.74
N ALA A 47 0.28 -0.35 2.38
CA ALA A 47 -0.92 -0.26 3.22
C ALA A 47 -1.61 -1.63 3.40
N ASP A 48 -1.66 -2.47 2.37
CA ASP A 48 -2.20 -3.84 2.47
C ASP A 48 -1.35 -4.71 3.40
N GLU A 49 -0.03 -4.75 3.21
CA GLU A 49 0.89 -5.49 4.09
C GLU A 49 0.77 -5.03 5.55
N LEU A 50 0.73 -3.71 5.76
CA LEU A 50 0.60 -3.11 7.08
C LEU A 50 -0.72 -3.48 7.77
N ILE A 51 -1.83 -3.50 7.03
CA ILE A 51 -3.14 -3.90 7.56
C ILE A 51 -3.17 -5.40 7.88
N ARG A 52 -2.53 -6.26 7.07
CA ARG A 52 -2.46 -7.70 7.32
C ARG A 52 -1.56 -8.05 8.50
N GLY A 53 -0.50 -7.27 8.71
CA GLY A 53 0.51 -7.50 9.75
C GLY A 53 0.34 -6.70 11.05
N LEU A 54 -0.69 -5.83 11.14
CA LEU A 54 -0.90 -4.79 12.16
C LEU A 54 0.03 -4.89 13.38
N PRO A 55 1.18 -4.19 13.37
CA PRO A 55 2.10 -4.19 14.49
C PRO A 55 1.47 -3.52 15.72
N GLY A 56 1.74 -4.07 16.90
CA GLY A 56 1.42 -3.43 18.17
C GLY A 56 2.12 -2.08 18.31
N SER A 57 1.45 -1.14 18.99
CA SER A 57 1.90 0.19 19.44
C SER A 57 3.38 0.55 19.16
N GLY A 58 3.63 1.47 18.22
CA GLY A 58 4.96 2.04 17.96
C GLY A 58 5.05 2.87 16.68
N SER A 59 6.24 3.38 16.37
CA SER A 59 6.53 3.95 15.05
C SER A 59 6.48 2.82 14.01
N VAL A 60 5.74 3.04 12.92
CA VAL A 60 5.54 2.03 11.88
C VAL A 60 6.60 2.22 10.78
N PRO A 61 7.55 1.30 10.62
CA PRO A 61 8.59 1.40 9.61
C PRO A 61 8.03 0.93 8.25
N VAL A 62 7.13 1.73 7.66
CA VAL A 62 6.36 1.40 6.45
C VAL A 62 7.23 0.87 5.30
N LEU A 63 8.39 1.48 5.08
CA LEU A 63 9.28 1.13 3.97
C LEU A 63 10.12 -0.12 4.26
N ASP A 64 10.24 -0.49 5.53
CA ASP A 64 11.01 -1.64 6.00
C ASP A 64 10.11 -2.86 6.30
N LEU A 65 8.81 -2.78 5.99
CA LEU A 65 7.94 -3.95 6.04
C LEU A 65 8.51 -5.02 5.08
N PRO A 66 8.61 -6.30 5.49
CA PRO A 66 9.42 -7.28 4.77
C PRO A 66 9.12 -7.41 3.27
N VAL A 67 7.84 -7.46 2.90
CA VAL A 67 7.42 -7.64 1.50
C VAL A 67 7.53 -6.32 0.74
N THR A 68 7.15 -5.20 1.36
CA THR A 68 7.28 -3.85 0.81
C THR A 68 8.74 -3.52 0.52
N ALA A 69 9.66 -3.79 1.46
CA ALA A 69 11.08 -3.54 1.29
C ALA A 69 11.64 -4.31 0.09
N ALA A 70 11.26 -5.58 -0.07
CA ALA A 70 11.65 -6.40 -1.22
C ALA A 70 11.08 -5.84 -2.54
N LEU A 71 9.81 -5.41 -2.55
CA LEU A 71 9.19 -4.76 -3.70
C LEU A 71 9.92 -3.45 -4.07
N LEU A 72 10.21 -2.59 -3.10
CA LEU A 72 10.88 -1.30 -3.32
C LEU A 72 12.31 -1.47 -3.83
N ALA A 73 13.02 -2.48 -3.32
CA ALA A 73 14.34 -2.86 -3.83
C ALA A 73 14.25 -3.27 -5.31
N GLY A 74 13.38 -4.22 -5.65
CA GLY A 74 13.17 -4.66 -7.03
C GLY A 74 12.67 -3.55 -7.96
N TYR A 75 11.82 -2.65 -7.46
CA TYR A 75 11.33 -1.49 -8.19
C TYR A 75 12.47 -0.52 -8.53
N THR A 76 13.40 -0.30 -7.59
CA THR A 76 14.58 0.55 -7.79
C THR A 76 15.60 -0.10 -8.73
N ASP A 77 15.84 -1.40 -8.59
CA ASP A 77 16.70 -2.20 -9.48
C ASP A 77 16.16 -2.19 -10.92
N GLY A 78 14.83 -2.18 -11.07
CA GLY A 78 14.14 -1.97 -12.34
C GLY A 78 14.16 -0.52 -12.86
N HIS A 79 15.01 0.35 -12.29
CA HIS A 79 15.14 1.77 -12.61
C HIS A 79 13.90 2.62 -12.29
N GLY A 80 12.99 2.12 -11.46
CA GLY A 80 11.92 2.89 -10.88
C GLY A 80 12.45 3.93 -9.88
N SER A 81 11.77 5.05 -9.77
CA SER A 81 12.11 6.12 -8.81
C SER A 81 10.87 6.56 -8.06
N PHE A 82 10.99 6.79 -6.76
CA PHE A 82 9.89 7.27 -5.92
C PHE A 82 10.41 8.18 -4.81
N SER A 83 9.51 8.98 -4.24
CA SER A 83 9.78 9.70 -3.00
C SER A 83 9.27 8.90 -1.82
N GLU A 84 10.16 8.51 -0.91
CA GLU A 84 9.82 7.82 0.34
C GLU A 84 8.72 8.54 1.15
N ARG A 85 8.84 9.87 1.27
CA ARG A 85 7.83 10.69 1.94
C ARG A 85 6.46 10.56 1.26
N ARG A 86 6.42 10.62 -0.08
CA ARG A 86 5.16 10.49 -0.81
C ARG A 86 4.58 9.09 -0.72
N VAL A 87 5.41 8.05 -0.69
CA VAL A 87 4.93 6.67 -0.43
C VAL A 87 4.24 6.64 0.93
N ARG A 88 4.85 7.19 1.99
CA ARG A 88 4.21 7.28 3.32
C ARG A 88 2.87 8.04 3.29
N ASP A 89 2.80 9.18 2.61
CA ASP A 89 1.56 9.95 2.44
C ASP A 89 0.46 9.10 1.75
N TRP A 90 0.83 8.34 0.71
CA TRP A 90 -0.09 7.43 0.02
C TRP A 90 -0.51 6.23 0.87
N VAL A 91 0.37 5.70 1.72
CA VAL A 91 0.00 4.64 2.67
C VAL A 91 -1.10 5.13 3.60
N ALA A 92 -0.94 6.30 4.22
CA ALA A 92 -1.97 6.87 5.09
C ALA A 92 -3.32 7.03 4.36
N LEU A 93 -3.29 7.54 3.12
CA LEU A 93 -4.49 7.69 2.30
C LEU A 93 -5.13 6.34 1.92
N HIS A 94 -4.36 5.31 1.62
CA HIS A 94 -4.89 3.99 1.29
C HIS A 94 -5.44 3.26 2.53
N VAL A 95 -4.80 3.38 3.70
CA VAL A 95 -5.40 2.91 4.95
C VAL A 95 -6.74 3.60 5.21
N LEU A 96 -6.83 4.92 4.97
CA LEU A 96 -8.07 5.69 5.09
C LEU A 96 -9.16 5.17 4.13
N ARG A 97 -8.82 4.92 2.86
CA ARG A 97 -9.76 4.37 1.86
C ARG A 97 -10.31 3.00 2.24
N ARG A 98 -9.54 2.25 3.05
CA ARG A 98 -9.85 0.90 3.50
C ARG A 98 -10.56 0.87 4.86
N LEU A 99 -10.92 2.00 5.47
CA LEU A 99 -11.58 2.00 6.80
C LEU A 99 -12.90 1.20 6.83
N ASN A 100 -13.64 1.16 5.73
CA ASN A 100 -14.92 0.45 5.65
C ASN A 100 -14.80 -1.04 5.33
N GLU A 101 -13.61 -1.55 4.99
CA GLU A 101 -13.45 -2.96 4.59
C GLU A 101 -13.85 -3.96 5.67
N PRO A 102 -13.53 -3.78 6.97
CA PRO A 102 -13.97 -4.73 8.00
C PRO A 102 -15.49 -4.84 8.07
N PHE A 103 -16.20 -3.73 7.86
CA PHE A 103 -17.65 -3.70 7.80
C PHE A 103 -18.18 -4.37 6.52
N ARG A 104 -17.59 -4.07 5.35
CA ARG A 104 -17.96 -4.68 4.07
C ARG A 104 -17.73 -6.20 4.05
N ALA A 105 -16.73 -6.67 4.77
CA ALA A 105 -16.41 -8.09 4.94
C ALA A 105 -17.28 -8.78 6.00
N CYS A 106 -18.26 -8.07 6.60
CA CYS A 106 -19.10 -8.57 7.69
C CYS A 106 -18.29 -9.13 8.87
N SER A 107 -17.12 -8.56 9.16
CA SER A 107 -16.30 -8.98 10.30
C SER A 107 -17.07 -8.75 11.61
N PRO A 108 -17.12 -9.72 12.54
CA PRO A 108 -17.73 -9.51 13.85
C PRO A 108 -17.00 -8.44 14.68
N HIS A 109 -15.74 -8.14 14.35
CA HIS A 109 -14.88 -7.16 15.03
C HIS A 109 -14.69 -5.87 14.19
N TRP A 110 -15.63 -5.56 13.30
CA TRP A 110 -15.44 -4.47 12.35
C TRP A 110 -15.19 -3.10 13.01
N ARG A 111 -15.74 -2.86 14.21
CA ARG A 111 -15.55 -1.61 14.95
C ARG A 111 -14.12 -1.48 15.45
N GLU A 112 -13.62 -2.54 16.08
CA GLU A 112 -12.26 -2.63 16.61
C GLU A 112 -11.25 -2.47 15.49
N SER A 113 -11.38 -3.23 14.40
CA SER A 113 -10.47 -3.15 13.24
C SER A 113 -10.51 -1.78 12.56
N THR A 114 -11.68 -1.13 12.48
CA THR A 114 -11.78 0.24 11.95
C THR A 114 -11.06 1.23 12.87
N ALA A 115 -11.23 1.10 14.18
CA ALA A 115 -10.55 1.94 15.16
C ALA A 115 -9.02 1.75 15.17
N GLU A 116 -8.54 0.52 15.00
CA GLU A 116 -7.12 0.22 14.85
C GLU A 116 -6.53 0.88 13.59
N ARG A 117 -7.23 0.79 12.46
CA ARG A 117 -6.82 1.48 11.22
C ARG A 117 -6.82 3.01 11.38
N MET A 118 -7.75 3.58 12.13
CA MET A 118 -7.72 5.03 12.44
C MET A 118 -6.48 5.42 13.25
N LYS A 119 -6.14 4.66 14.30
CA LYS A 119 -4.91 4.89 15.07
C LYS A 119 -3.66 4.76 14.20
N LEU A 120 -3.65 3.81 13.27
CA LEU A 120 -2.56 3.63 12.33
C LEU A 120 -2.38 4.86 11.43
N ILE A 121 -3.47 5.43 10.92
CA ILE A 121 -3.42 6.66 10.12
C ILE A 121 -2.82 7.81 10.94
N GLU A 122 -3.24 7.97 12.20
CA GLU A 122 -2.67 9.00 13.09
C GLU A 122 -1.15 8.83 13.26
N GLN A 123 -0.66 7.60 13.43
CA GLN A 123 0.77 7.31 13.55
C GLN A 123 1.57 7.58 12.26
N LEU A 124 0.93 7.49 11.10
CA LEU A 124 1.58 7.74 9.81
C LEU A 124 1.70 9.23 9.46
N LEU A 125 0.89 10.07 10.09
CA LEU A 125 0.81 11.52 9.81
C LEU A 125 1.64 12.39 10.77
N VAL A 126 2.26 11.79 11.79
CA VAL A 126 3.11 12.45 12.81
C VAL A 126 4.59 12.25 12.48
#